data_AF-A0A194AJV0-F1
#
_entry.id   AF-A0A194AJV0-F1
#
_cell.length_a   1.000
_cell.length_b   1.000
_cell.length_c   1.000
_cell.angle_alpha   90.00
_cell.angle_beta   90.00
_cell.angle_gamma   90.00
#
_symmetry.space_group_name_H-M   'P 1'
#
loop_
_entity.id
_entity.type
_entity.pdbx_description
1 polymer ?
#
loop_
_entity_poly.entity_id
_entity_poly.type
_entity_poly.pdbx_seq_one_letter_code
_entity_poly.pdbx_strand_id
1 'polypeptide(L)'
;MSLFRFCVSVQLLSRPLVAGACWSLVTGSWSTGLGVAFFFELLWLDCIPVGTFIPPASLFSTIASLTLVHVLGLQHPSEIFMVLVATTPFASFMSWLEARQRMWQNREFNLLVVATRRGNASLFAPEKFIRKGIVHTFLIQAVACLGILALLHVLLGYALEHVHIVPWVSWPILWLIASLGGVIAMRFRNAHLYMLGGIGLVELVLWSGFFV
;
A
#
# COMPACT_ATOMS: atom_id res chain seq x y z
N MET A 1 11.93 -26.37 12.05
CA MET A 1 10.82 -25.65 12.71
C MET A 1 11.07 -24.14 12.93
N SER A 2 12.31 -23.68 13.16
CA SER A 2 12.64 -22.24 13.30
C SER A 2 12.30 -21.39 12.05
N LEU A 3 12.60 -21.86 10.84
CA LEU A 3 12.36 -21.11 9.60
C LEU A 3 10.86 -20.85 9.30
N PHE A 4 9.98 -21.81 9.62
CA PHE A 4 8.53 -21.59 9.50
C PHE A 4 8.05 -20.50 10.47
N ARG A 5 8.61 -20.44 11.69
CA ARG A 5 8.30 -19.39 12.66
C ARG A 5 8.76 -18.01 12.16
N PHE A 6 9.93 -17.93 11.53
CA PHE A 6 10.44 -16.70 10.93
C PHE A 6 9.61 -16.25 9.71
N CYS A 7 9.26 -17.15 8.79
CA CYS A 7 8.37 -16.82 7.66
C CYS A 7 7.01 -16.32 8.14
N VAL A 8 6.38 -16.99 9.11
CA VAL A 8 5.10 -16.56 9.69
C VAL A 8 5.23 -15.18 10.34
N SER A 9 6.33 -14.90 11.06
CA SER A 9 6.54 -13.58 11.68
C SER A 9 6.80 -12.44 10.69
N VAL A 10 7.52 -12.68 9.59
CA VAL A 10 7.73 -11.67 8.55
C VAL A 10 6.42 -11.35 7.82
N GLN A 11 5.60 -12.37 7.58
CA GLN A 11 4.31 -12.22 6.90
C GLN A 11 3.25 -11.57 7.79
N LEU A 12 3.33 -11.78 9.10
CA LEU A 12 2.53 -11.07 10.09
C LEU A 12 2.94 -9.59 10.18
N LEU A 13 4.25 -9.29 10.15
CA LEU A 13 4.75 -7.91 10.15
C LEU A 13 4.32 -7.13 8.89
N SER A 14 4.08 -7.84 7.79
CA SER A 14 3.58 -7.23 6.55
C SER A 14 2.08 -6.94 6.53
N ARG A 15 1.34 -7.15 7.63
CA ARG A 15 -0.10 -6.88 7.72
C ARG A 15 -0.38 -5.40 8.01
N PRO A 16 -1.30 -4.73 7.29
CA PRO A 16 -1.79 -3.40 7.63
C PRO A 16 -2.12 -3.21 9.11
N LEU A 17 -2.81 -4.19 9.71
CA LEU A 17 -3.21 -4.13 11.12
C LEU A 17 -2.03 -4.03 12.10
N VAL A 18 -0.93 -4.74 11.81
CA VAL A 18 0.29 -4.67 12.63
C VAL A 18 0.99 -3.33 12.44
N ALA A 19 1.11 -2.86 11.19
CA ALA A 19 1.71 -1.56 10.91
C ALA A 19 0.95 -0.41 11.58
N GLY A 20 -0.39 -0.42 11.52
CA GLY A 20 -1.22 0.57 12.19
C GLY A 20 -1.16 0.52 13.71
N ALA A 21 -1.06 -0.67 14.30
CA ALA A 21 -0.85 -0.82 15.74
C ALA A 21 0.53 -0.26 16.16
N CYS A 22 1.59 -0.59 15.42
CA CYS A 22 2.93 -0.03 15.65
C CYS A 22 2.94 1.49 15.49
N TRP A 23 2.27 2.03 14.48
CA TRP A 23 2.14 3.48 14.29
C TRP A 23 1.41 4.14 15.46
N SER A 24 0.27 3.57 15.88
CA SER A 24 -0.54 4.07 17.00
C SER A 24 0.23 4.07 18.32
N LEU A 25 1.11 3.09 18.53
CA LEU A 25 2.01 3.05 19.68
C LEU A 25 3.01 4.22 19.68
N VAL A 26 3.46 4.66 18.51
CA VAL A 26 4.40 5.78 18.37
C VAL A 26 3.70 7.13 18.44
N THR A 27 2.55 7.29 17.78
CA THR A 27 1.84 8.58 17.69
C THR A 27 0.78 8.80 18.77
N GLY A 28 0.38 7.76 19.50
CA GLY A 28 -0.68 7.80 20.52
C GLY A 28 -2.11 7.82 19.96
N SER A 29 -2.29 7.89 18.64
CA SER A 29 -3.60 8.06 17.98
C SER A 29 -4.25 6.73 17.61
N TRP A 30 -4.75 5.99 18.62
CA TRP A 30 -5.29 4.64 18.44
C TRP A 30 -6.53 4.56 17.53
N SER A 31 -7.48 5.48 17.69
CA SER A 31 -8.71 5.49 16.89
C SER A 31 -8.40 5.61 15.39
N THR A 32 -7.57 6.59 15.03
CA THR A 32 -7.14 6.82 13.65
C THR A 32 -6.25 5.70 13.14
N GLY A 33 -5.25 5.30 13.93
CA GLY A 33 -4.27 4.31 13.49
C GLY A 33 -4.88 2.93 13.24
N LEU A 34 -5.74 2.46 14.15
CA LEU A 34 -6.47 1.22 13.95
C LEU A 34 -7.56 1.36 12.89
N GLY A 35 -8.26 2.50 12.82
CA GLY A 35 -9.30 2.75 11.83
C GLY A 35 -8.79 2.62 10.39
N VAL A 36 -7.66 3.28 10.09
CA VAL A 36 -6.97 3.21 8.79
C VAL A 36 -6.48 1.79 8.52
N ALA A 37 -5.91 1.13 9.52
CA ALA A 37 -5.36 -0.21 9.36
C ALA A 37 -6.45 -1.26 9.11
N PHE A 38 -7.57 -1.21 9.82
CA PHE A 38 -8.74 -2.04 9.57
C PHE A 38 -9.30 -1.80 8.17
N PHE A 39 -9.37 -0.55 7.72
CA PHE A 39 -9.81 -0.23 6.38
C PHE A 39 -8.98 -0.97 5.31
N PHE A 40 -7.63 -0.84 5.35
CA PHE A 40 -6.79 -1.51 4.37
C PHE A 40 -6.71 -3.03 4.54
N GLU A 41 -6.82 -3.54 5.76
CA GLU A 41 -6.90 -4.99 6.01
C GLU A 41 -8.15 -5.58 5.36
N LEU A 42 -9.31 -4.91 5.50
CA LEU A 42 -10.57 -5.33 4.89
C LEU A 42 -10.56 -5.15 3.36
N LEU A 43 -9.99 -4.05 2.88
CA LEU A 43 -9.92 -3.73 1.45
C LEU A 43 -9.12 -4.78 0.66
N TRP A 44 -8.05 -5.30 1.26
CA TRP A 44 -7.09 -6.21 0.62
C TRP A 44 -7.15 -7.63 1.18
N LEU A 45 -8.22 -7.99 1.89
CA LEU A 45 -8.33 -9.25 2.65
C LEU A 45 -8.14 -10.50 1.77
N ASP A 46 -8.57 -10.44 0.51
CA ASP A 46 -8.50 -11.55 -0.46
C ASP A 46 -7.20 -11.58 -1.30
N CYS A 47 -6.30 -10.61 -1.11
CA CYS A 47 -5.06 -10.50 -1.89
C CYS A 47 -3.91 -11.29 -1.26
N ILE A 48 -4.00 -12.63 -1.28
CA ILE A 48 -2.94 -13.51 -0.79
C ILE A 48 -1.92 -13.77 -1.92
N PRO A 49 -0.60 -13.61 -1.67
CA PRO A 49 0.41 -13.92 -2.67
C PRO A 49 0.45 -15.45 -2.93
N VAL A 50 -0.04 -15.87 -4.09
CA VAL A 50 -0.03 -17.27 -4.53
C VAL A 50 0.65 -17.38 -5.89
N GLY A 51 1.68 -18.21 -5.99
CA GLY A 51 2.44 -18.41 -7.23
C GLY A 51 3.14 -17.13 -7.70
N THR A 52 2.88 -16.71 -8.93
CA THR A 52 3.47 -15.50 -9.55
C THR A 52 2.63 -14.24 -9.34
N PHE A 53 1.49 -14.33 -8.64
CA PHE A 53 0.65 -13.18 -8.35
C PHE A 53 1.31 -12.29 -7.28
N ILE A 54 1.51 -11.02 -7.61
CA ILE A 54 2.04 -10.00 -6.70
C ILE A 54 0.85 -9.14 -6.25
N PRO A 55 0.43 -9.20 -4.98
CA PRO A 55 -0.70 -8.43 -4.49
C PRO A 55 -0.34 -6.93 -4.42
N PRO A 56 -1.34 -6.04 -4.41
CA PRO A 56 -1.14 -4.61 -4.19
C PRO A 56 -0.45 -4.31 -2.84
N ALA A 57 0.39 -3.28 -2.81
CA ALA A 57 1.24 -2.96 -1.68
C ALA A 57 0.44 -2.30 -0.55
N SER A 58 -0.34 -3.09 0.18
CA SER A 58 -1.25 -2.63 1.23
C SER A 58 -0.54 -1.91 2.39
N LEU A 59 0.68 -2.33 2.73
CA LEU A 59 1.52 -1.62 3.71
C LEU A 59 1.87 -0.21 3.27
N PHE A 60 2.15 -0.02 1.97
CA PHE A 60 2.48 1.28 1.44
C PHE A 60 1.29 2.23 1.62
N SER A 61 0.09 1.84 1.20
CA SER A 61 -1.10 2.69 1.35
C SER A 61 -1.44 2.95 2.83
N THR A 62 -1.23 1.97 3.71
CA THR A 62 -1.44 2.11 5.15
C THR A 62 -0.50 3.14 5.75
N ILE A 63 0.82 2.96 5.57
CA ILE A 63 1.83 3.88 6.13
C ILE A 63 1.71 5.26 5.50
N ALA A 64 1.44 5.33 4.19
CA ALA A 64 1.26 6.59 3.50
C ALA A 64 0.04 7.35 4.03
N SER A 65 -1.10 6.67 4.21
CA SER A 65 -2.30 7.28 4.78
C SER A 65 -2.07 7.77 6.20
N LEU A 66 -1.46 6.95 7.06
CA LEU A 66 -1.16 7.31 8.43
C LEU A 66 -0.20 8.52 8.52
N THR A 67 0.81 8.55 7.65
CA THR A 67 1.75 9.66 7.57
C THR A 67 1.05 10.93 7.10
N LEU A 68 0.25 10.86 6.04
CA LEU A 68 -0.47 12.02 5.50
C LEU A 68 -1.51 12.55 6.49
N VAL A 69 -2.29 11.68 7.12
CA VAL A 69 -3.26 12.05 8.16
C VAL A 69 -2.57 12.74 9.34
N HIS A 70 -1.41 12.24 9.76
CA HIS A 70 -0.66 12.85 10.85
C HIS A 70 -0.07 14.21 10.47
N VAL A 71 0.53 14.33 9.27
CA VAL A 71 1.16 15.57 8.78
C VAL A 71 0.11 16.65 8.48
N LEU A 72 -1.05 16.27 7.93
CA LEU A 72 -2.15 17.19 7.63
C LEU A 72 -3.05 17.48 8.85
N GLY A 73 -2.82 16.79 9.99
CA GLY A 73 -3.56 17.03 11.23
C GLY A 73 -5.04 16.59 11.18
N LEU A 74 -5.39 15.63 10.32
CA LEU A 74 -6.78 15.23 10.09
C LEU A 74 -7.33 14.41 11.25
N GLN A 75 -8.55 14.74 11.69
CA GLN A 75 -9.19 14.07 12.81
C GLN A 75 -10.53 13.45 12.44
N HIS A 76 -11.23 14.00 11.44
CA HIS A 76 -12.55 13.50 11.07
C HIS A 76 -12.44 12.33 10.07
N PRO A 77 -13.20 11.24 10.25
CA PRO A 77 -13.22 10.12 9.31
C PRO A 77 -13.55 10.51 7.87
N SER A 78 -14.33 11.57 7.64
CA SER A 78 -14.63 12.09 6.30
C SER A 78 -13.38 12.59 5.56
N GLU A 79 -12.51 13.34 6.25
CA GLU A 79 -11.26 13.86 5.69
C GLU A 79 -10.26 12.72 5.46
N ILE A 80 -10.18 11.81 6.44
CA ILE A 80 -9.30 10.64 6.37
C ILE A 80 -9.70 9.74 5.21
N PHE A 81 -11.00 9.59 4.94
CA PHE A 81 -11.48 8.80 3.80
C PHE A 81 -10.84 9.24 2.49
N MET A 82 -10.73 10.55 2.24
CA MET A 82 -10.11 11.05 1.02
C MET A 82 -8.64 10.65 0.89
N VAL A 83 -7.92 10.63 2.01
CA VAL A 83 -6.54 10.13 2.04
C VAL A 83 -6.49 8.63 1.73
N LEU A 84 -7.41 7.84 2.28
CA LEU A 84 -7.49 6.40 2.06
C LEU A 84 -7.72 6.08 0.58
N VAL A 85 -8.64 6.80 -0.06
CA VAL A 85 -8.94 6.63 -1.48
C VAL A 85 -7.76 7.08 -2.34
N ALA A 86 -7.20 8.27 -2.06
CA ALA A 86 -6.10 8.83 -2.84
C ALA A 86 -4.84 7.94 -2.79
N THR A 87 -4.58 7.26 -1.68
CA THR A 87 -3.41 6.35 -1.54
C THR A 87 -3.65 4.95 -2.09
N THR A 88 -4.90 4.49 -2.19
CA THR A 88 -5.27 3.16 -2.71
C THR A 88 -4.71 2.85 -4.11
N PRO A 89 -4.83 3.71 -5.15
CA PRO A 89 -4.30 3.40 -6.48
C PRO A 89 -2.77 3.29 -6.48
N PHE A 90 -2.09 4.00 -5.59
CA PHE A 90 -0.63 3.93 -5.47
C PHE A 90 -0.15 2.61 -4.86
N ALA A 91 -0.99 1.85 -4.15
CA ALA A 91 -0.64 0.50 -3.72
C ALA A 91 -0.37 -0.43 -4.93
N SER A 92 -1.22 -0.35 -5.95
CA SER A 92 -1.06 -1.11 -7.20
C SER A 92 0.14 -0.63 -8.00
N PHE A 93 0.36 0.69 -8.06
CA PHE A 93 1.54 1.27 -8.72
C PHE A 93 2.84 0.78 -8.06
N MET A 94 2.88 0.76 -6.73
CA MET A 94 4.05 0.33 -5.97
C MET A 94 4.35 -1.17 -6.18
N SER A 95 3.31 -2.01 -6.22
CA SER A 95 3.47 -3.44 -6.58
C SER A 95 3.91 -3.65 -8.02
N TRP A 96 3.44 -2.81 -8.96
CA TRP A 96 3.90 -2.84 -10.34
C TRP A 96 5.39 -2.48 -10.43
N LEU A 97 5.82 -1.45 -9.70
CA LEU A 97 7.22 -1.06 -9.62
C LEU A 97 8.09 -2.19 -9.05
N GLU A 98 7.63 -2.85 -8.00
CA GLU A 98 8.30 -4.01 -7.43
C GLU A 98 8.39 -5.18 -8.44
N ALA A 99 7.29 -5.48 -9.14
CA ALA A 99 7.27 -6.51 -10.18
C ALA A 99 8.28 -6.21 -11.29
N ARG A 100 8.38 -4.95 -11.71
CA ARG A 100 9.34 -4.51 -12.73
C ARG A 100 10.78 -4.67 -12.26
N GLN A 101 11.07 -4.31 -11.02
CA GLN A 101 12.41 -4.49 -10.42
C GLN A 101 12.78 -5.98 -10.33
N ARG A 102 11.85 -6.84 -9.89
CA ARG A 102 12.05 -8.30 -9.83
C ARG A 102 12.36 -8.89 -11.20
N MET A 103 11.69 -8.43 -12.27
CA MET A 103 11.99 -8.87 -13.63
C MET A 103 13.40 -8.47 -14.09
N TRP A 104 13.83 -7.24 -13.77
CA TRP A 104 15.18 -6.78 -14.10
C TRP A 104 16.25 -7.57 -13.34
N GLN A 105 16.05 -7.79 -12.05
CA GLN A 105 16.96 -8.59 -11.23
C GLN A 105 17.05 -10.05 -11.69
N ASN A 106 15.93 -10.67 -12.08
CA ASN A 106 15.92 -12.03 -12.61
C ASN A 106 16.69 -12.15 -13.94
N ARG A 107 16.65 -11.12 -14.80
CA ARG A 107 17.42 -11.10 -16.04
C ARG A 107 18.92 -11.14 -15.76
N GLU A 108 19.39 -10.27 -14.87
CA GLU A 108 20.80 -10.22 -14.46
C GLU A 108 21.23 -11.54 -13.80
N PHE A 109 20.38 -12.11 -12.94
CA PHE A 109 20.64 -13.40 -12.31
C PHE A 109 20.77 -14.54 -13.34
N ASN A 110 19.86 -14.61 -14.32
CA ASN A 110 19.90 -15.65 -15.36
C ASN A 110 21.18 -15.56 -16.21
N LEU A 111 21.66 -14.35 -16.52
CA LEU A 111 22.92 -14.16 -17.22
C LEU A 111 24.12 -14.70 -16.43
N LEU A 112 24.15 -14.46 -15.11
CA LEU A 112 25.19 -14.99 -14.21
C LEU A 112 25.16 -16.52 -14.13
N VAL A 113 23.96 -17.12 -14.05
CA VAL A 113 23.80 -18.58 -14.04
C VAL A 113 24.34 -19.20 -15.33
N VAL A 114 24.03 -18.62 -16.50
CA VAL A 114 24.54 -19.09 -17.79
C VAL A 114 26.06 -18.93 -17.90
N ALA A 115 26.62 -17.79 -17.45
CA ALA A 115 28.05 -17.55 -17.46
C ALA A 115 28.82 -18.54 -16.56
N THR A 116 28.25 -18.89 -15.41
CA THR A 116 28.83 -19.86 -14.47
C THR A 116 28.82 -21.27 -15.04
N ARG A 117 27.74 -21.67 -15.75
CA ARG A 117 27.67 -22.97 -16.44
C ARG A 117 28.69 -23.14 -17.56
N ARG A 118 29.21 -22.03 -18.12
CA ARG A 118 30.25 -22.04 -19.16
C ARG A 118 31.68 -22.06 -18.61
N GLY A 119 31.87 -22.27 -17.30
CA GLY A 119 33.19 -22.46 -16.68
C GLY A 119 33.86 -21.19 -16.16
N ASN A 120 33.21 -20.01 -16.27
CA ASN A 120 33.72 -18.75 -15.72
C ASN A 120 33.36 -18.59 -14.24
N ALA A 121 33.85 -19.50 -13.40
CA ALA A 121 33.55 -19.57 -11.96
C ALA A 121 34.12 -18.38 -11.15
N SER A 122 35.10 -17.65 -11.68
CA SER A 122 35.76 -16.52 -11.00
C SER A 122 34.88 -15.26 -10.85
N LEU A 123 33.73 -15.20 -11.52
CA LEU A 123 32.76 -14.10 -11.45
C LEU A 123 31.66 -14.31 -10.39
N PHE A 124 31.59 -15.48 -9.74
CA PHE A 124 30.48 -15.85 -8.87
C PHE A 124 30.71 -15.40 -7.42
N ALA A 125 30.36 -14.14 -7.12
CA ALA A 125 30.30 -13.60 -5.75
C ALA A 125 28.84 -13.36 -5.33
N PRO A 126 28.06 -14.42 -5.01
CA PRO A 126 26.61 -14.34 -4.77
C PRO A 126 26.22 -13.33 -3.68
N GLU A 127 27.03 -13.19 -2.63
CA GLU A 127 26.80 -12.23 -1.55
C GLU A 127 26.77 -10.77 -2.03
N LYS A 128 27.72 -10.38 -2.90
CA LYS A 128 27.81 -9.01 -3.42
C LYS A 128 26.62 -8.67 -4.31
N PHE A 129 26.14 -9.64 -5.09
CA PHE A 129 24.95 -9.47 -5.94
C PHE A 129 23.68 -9.35 -5.11
N ILE A 130 23.51 -10.20 -4.08
CA ILE A 130 22.35 -10.13 -3.18
C ILE A 130 22.32 -8.78 -2.45
N ARG A 131 23.45 -8.36 -1.85
CA ARG A 131 23.53 -7.07 -1.15
C ARG A 131 23.24 -5.89 -2.07
N LYS A 132 23.83 -5.87 -3.27
CA LYS A 132 23.58 -4.81 -4.26
C LYS A 132 22.10 -4.80 -4.68
N GLY A 133 21.50 -5.97 -4.90
CA GLY A 133 20.08 -6.10 -5.24
C GLY A 133 19.17 -5.53 -4.15
N ILE A 134 19.40 -5.90 -2.89
CA ILE A 134 18.63 -5.41 -1.74
C ILE A 134 18.73 -3.89 -1.62
N VAL A 135 19.95 -3.34 -1.67
CA VAL A 135 20.16 -1.88 -1.56
C VAL A 135 19.50 -1.13 -2.71
N HIS A 136 19.62 -1.64 -3.93
CA HIS A 136 19.01 -1.03 -5.11
C HIS A 136 17.47 -1.06 -5.03
N THR A 137 16.88 -2.19 -4.64
CA THR A 137 15.43 -2.29 -4.41
C THR A 137 15.00 -1.31 -3.33
N PHE A 138 15.69 -1.28 -2.20
CA PHE A 138 15.38 -0.37 -1.10
C PHE A 138 15.41 1.10 -1.53
N LEU A 139 16.46 1.52 -2.24
CA LEU A 139 16.59 2.91 -2.69
C LEU A 139 15.49 3.32 -3.67
N ILE A 140 15.18 2.49 -4.67
CA ILE A 140 14.13 2.84 -5.63
C ILE A 140 12.77 2.88 -4.94
N GLN A 141 12.47 1.91 -4.08
CA GLN A 141 11.19 1.88 -3.36
C GLN A 141 11.08 3.07 -2.38
N ALA A 142 12.17 3.46 -1.73
CA ALA A 142 12.19 4.63 -0.84
C ALA A 142 11.96 5.94 -1.62
N VAL A 143 12.65 6.14 -2.74
CA VAL A 143 12.48 7.33 -3.59
C VAL A 143 11.06 7.41 -4.16
N ALA A 144 10.52 6.29 -4.65
CA ALA A 144 9.14 6.24 -5.12
C ALA A 144 8.14 6.56 -4.01
N CYS A 145 8.34 6.00 -2.82
CA CYS A 145 7.49 6.25 -1.66
C CYS A 145 7.49 7.74 -1.28
N LEU A 146 8.67 8.34 -1.13
CA LEU A 146 8.82 9.77 -0.80
C LEU A 146 8.23 10.67 -1.88
N GLY A 147 8.44 10.34 -3.16
CA GLY A 147 7.88 11.09 -4.28
C GLY A 147 6.35 11.07 -4.30
N ILE A 148 5.74 9.89 -4.07
CA ILE A 148 4.28 9.76 -3.98
C ILE A 148 3.74 10.49 -2.75
N LEU A 149 4.40 10.38 -1.59
CA LEU A 149 4.01 11.10 -0.38
C LEU A 149 4.04 12.62 -0.58
N ALA A 150 5.10 13.15 -1.19
CA ALA A 150 5.22 14.58 -1.47
C ALA A 150 4.12 15.04 -2.45
N LEU A 151 3.87 14.28 -3.51
CA LEU A 151 2.80 14.56 -4.48
C LEU A 151 1.43 14.57 -3.79
N LEU A 152 1.12 13.52 -3.02
CA LEU A 152 -0.16 13.40 -2.33
C LEU A 152 -0.35 14.47 -1.26
N HIS A 153 0.70 14.85 -0.53
CA HIS A 153 0.64 15.93 0.45
C HIS A 153 0.22 17.25 -0.20
N VAL A 154 0.81 17.61 -1.35
CA VAL A 154 0.45 18.83 -2.09
C VAL A 154 -0.98 18.75 -2.63
N LEU A 155 -1.35 17.64 -3.26
CA LEU A 155 -2.67 17.46 -3.86
C LEU A 155 -3.79 17.46 -2.80
N LEU A 156 -3.60 16.71 -1.71
CA LEU A 156 -4.58 16.62 -0.62
C LEU A 156 -4.63 17.91 0.18
N GLY A 157 -3.50 18.60 0.40
CA GLY A 157 -3.50 19.91 1.03
C GLY A 157 -4.42 20.90 0.31
N TYR A 158 -4.32 20.97 -1.02
CA TYR A 158 -5.20 21.81 -1.83
C TYR A 158 -6.66 21.32 -1.86
N ALA A 159 -6.87 20.00 -1.95
CA ALA A 159 -8.20 19.43 -2.03
C ALA A 159 -9.00 19.63 -0.72
N LEU A 160 -8.36 19.41 0.43
CA LEU A 160 -9.00 19.44 1.75
C LEU A 160 -9.47 20.83 2.17
N GLU A 161 -8.88 21.91 1.65
CA GLU A 161 -9.39 23.28 1.86
C GLU A 161 -10.84 23.46 1.37
N HIS A 162 -11.28 22.62 0.42
CA HIS A 162 -12.59 22.71 -0.23
C HIS A 162 -13.57 21.62 0.25
N VAL A 163 -13.19 20.82 1.24
CA VAL A 163 -13.97 19.66 1.68
C VAL A 163 -14.87 20.03 2.84
N HIS A 164 -16.16 19.74 2.69
CA HIS A 164 -17.11 19.86 3.79
C HIS A 164 -17.03 18.62 4.70
N ILE A 165 -16.98 18.85 6.01
CA ILE A 165 -17.07 17.78 7.00
C ILE A 165 -18.48 17.21 6.94
N VAL A 166 -18.61 15.92 6.60
CA VAL A 166 -19.91 15.28 6.51
C VAL A 166 -20.17 14.41 7.74
N PRO A 167 -21.10 14.81 8.64
CA PRO A 167 -21.18 14.25 10.00
C PRO A 167 -21.54 12.76 10.07
N TRP A 168 -22.24 12.26 9.06
CA TRP A 168 -22.66 10.85 8.99
C TRP A 168 -21.50 9.88 8.66
N VAL A 169 -20.35 10.37 8.16
CA VAL A 169 -19.23 9.49 7.79
C VAL A 169 -18.50 9.08 9.07
N SER A 170 -18.59 7.79 9.38
CA SER A 170 -18.00 7.18 10.56
C SER A 170 -17.19 5.94 10.19
N TRP A 171 -16.27 5.54 11.08
CA TRP A 171 -15.42 4.36 10.88
C TRP A 171 -16.18 3.09 10.46
N PRO A 172 -17.33 2.72 11.07
CA PRO A 172 -18.09 1.54 10.65
C PRO A 172 -18.52 1.59 9.18
N ILE A 173 -18.93 2.76 8.69
CA ILE A 173 -19.33 2.93 7.28
C ILE A 173 -18.11 2.75 6.38
N LEU A 174 -16.96 3.32 6.75
CA LEU A 174 -15.72 3.14 5.99
C LEU A 174 -15.29 1.67 5.93
N TRP A 175 -15.42 0.93 7.03
CA TRP A 175 -15.13 -0.50 7.07
C TRP A 175 -16.12 -1.33 6.24
N LEU A 176 -17.39 -0.95 6.19
CA LEU A 176 -18.37 -1.56 5.30
C LEU A 176 -18.02 -1.32 3.82
N ILE A 177 -17.59 -0.11 3.46
CA ILE A 177 -17.12 0.19 2.10
C ILE A 177 -15.86 -0.65 1.77
N ALA A 178 -14.92 -0.76 2.72
CA ALA A 178 -13.71 -1.53 2.53
C ALA A 178 -13.97 -3.03 2.35
N SER A 179 -14.90 -3.60 3.11
CA SER A 179 -15.23 -5.04 3.02
C SER A 179 -15.83 -5.41 1.66
N LEU A 180 -16.56 -4.49 1.02
CA LEU A 180 -17.02 -4.67 -0.36
C LEU A 180 -15.84 -4.83 -1.33
N GLY A 181 -14.68 -4.22 -1.05
CA GLY A 181 -13.49 -4.36 -1.89
C GLY A 181 -12.92 -5.77 -1.94
N GLY A 182 -12.90 -6.49 -0.82
CA GLY A 182 -12.55 -7.92 -0.81
C GLY A 182 -13.53 -8.74 -1.63
N VAL A 183 -14.83 -8.59 -1.36
CA VAL A 183 -15.90 -9.33 -2.06
C VAL A 183 -15.88 -9.11 -3.57
N ILE A 184 -15.61 -7.89 -4.02
CA ILE A 184 -15.58 -7.50 -5.42
C ILE A 184 -14.31 -8.05 -6.13
N ALA A 185 -13.18 -8.14 -5.41
CA ALA A 185 -11.93 -8.69 -5.94
C ALA A 185 -12.04 -10.18 -6.32
N MET A 186 -12.90 -10.95 -5.64
CA MET A 186 -13.09 -12.38 -5.92
C MET A 186 -13.76 -12.70 -7.26
N ARG A 187 -14.47 -11.74 -7.89
CA ARG A 187 -15.33 -12.03 -9.06
C ARG A 187 -14.84 -11.46 -10.39
N PHE A 188 -14.05 -10.38 -10.40
CA PHE A 188 -13.63 -9.75 -11.65
C PHE A 188 -12.17 -9.28 -11.62
N ARG A 189 -11.41 -9.58 -12.69
CA ARG A 189 -9.98 -9.21 -12.78
C ARG A 189 -9.74 -7.69 -12.76
N ASN A 190 -10.74 -6.90 -13.15
CA ASN A 190 -10.70 -5.42 -13.19
C ASN A 190 -11.52 -4.76 -12.07
N ALA A 191 -11.97 -5.53 -11.07
CA ALA A 191 -12.94 -5.04 -10.09
C ALA A 191 -12.44 -3.86 -9.24
N HIS A 192 -11.13 -3.82 -8.96
CA HIS A 192 -10.50 -2.69 -8.26
C HIS A 192 -10.60 -1.37 -9.02
N LEU A 193 -10.63 -1.39 -10.36
CA LEU A 193 -10.79 -0.18 -11.19
C LEU A 193 -12.22 0.35 -11.10
N TYR A 194 -13.22 -0.52 -11.13
CA TYR A 194 -14.62 -0.13 -10.97
C TYR A 194 -14.91 0.38 -9.55
N MET A 195 -14.28 -0.21 -8.54
CA MET A 195 -14.38 0.25 -7.16
C MET A 195 -13.72 1.62 -6.98
N LEU A 196 -12.51 1.83 -7.51
CA LEU A 196 -11.87 3.15 -7.53
C LEU A 196 -12.72 4.20 -8.24
N GLY A 197 -13.35 3.84 -9.37
CA GLY A 197 -14.27 4.72 -10.08
C GLY A 197 -15.52 5.08 -9.27
N GLY A 198 -16.14 4.09 -8.62
CA GLY A 198 -17.32 4.30 -7.77
C GLY A 198 -17.00 5.15 -6.53
N ILE A 199 -15.89 4.86 -5.86
CA ILE A 199 -15.40 5.62 -4.71
C ILE A 199 -15.06 7.05 -5.13
N GLY A 200 -14.35 7.26 -6.24
CA GLY A 200 -14.04 8.59 -6.76
C GLY A 200 -15.30 9.39 -7.13
N LEU A 201 -16.38 8.72 -7.56
CA LEU A 201 -17.66 9.37 -7.84
C LEU A 201 -18.33 9.84 -6.53
N VAL A 202 -18.26 9.04 -5.46
CA VAL A 202 -18.72 9.46 -4.13
C VAL A 202 -17.91 10.66 -3.63
N GLU A 203 -16.59 10.66 -3.79
CA GLU A 203 -15.75 11.82 -3.43
C GLU A 203 -16.12 13.08 -4.21
N LEU A 204 -16.38 12.96 -5.50
CA LEU A 204 -16.78 14.08 -6.35
C LEU A 204 -18.13 14.67 -5.88
N VAL A 205 -19.03 13.83 -5.37
CA VAL A 205 -20.30 14.26 -4.78
C VAL A 205 -20.11 14.89 -3.40
N LEU A 206 -19.17 14.39 -2.57
CA LEU A 206 -18.79 15.03 -1.32
C LEU A 206 -18.17 16.42 -1.57
N TRP A 207 -17.39 16.55 -2.64
CA TRP A 207 -16.75 17.80 -3.04
C TRP A 207 -17.74 18.82 -3.62
N SER A 208 -18.77 18.38 -4.35
CA SER A 208 -19.79 19.27 -4.91
C SER A 208 -20.82 19.78 -3.89
N GLY A 209 -20.79 19.30 -2.65
CA GLY A 209 -21.68 19.75 -1.58
C GLY A 209 -23.15 19.36 -1.80
N PHE A 210 -23.44 18.39 -2.67
CA PHE A 210 -24.81 18.04 -3.08
C PHE A 210 -25.69 17.47 -1.95
N PHE A 211 -25.09 17.14 -0.79
CA PHE A 211 -25.78 16.60 0.40
C PHE A 211 -25.72 17.55 1.62
N VAL A 212 -25.39 18.84 1.42
CA VAL A 212 -25.57 19.92 2.41
C VAL A 212 -26.84 20.68 2.06
#